data_AF-A0A9D2FCU5-F1
#
_entry.id   AF-A0A9D2FCU5-F1
#
_cell.length_a   1.000
_cell.length_b   1.000
_cell.length_c   1.000
_cell.angle_alpha   90.00
_cell.angle_beta   90.00
_cell.angle_gamma   90.00
#
_symmetry.space_group_name_H-M   'P 1'
#
loop_
_entity.id
_entity.type
_entity.pdbx_description
1 polymer ?
#
loop_
_entity_poly.entity_id
_entity_poly.type
_entity_poly.pdbx_seq_one_letter_code
_entity_poly.pdbx_strand_id
1 'polypeptide(L)'
;MNIEAILKAGLNYPGFEIKKNPNSIYLSLKSHTGSGELHLFSIGDGILLSHVQIEASQWPNSPVSETHRLLLLNYCIKGRCEVELDNGSFTFVSGGELSLDTHSAEKSFSYPGGYYEGMELFLDIEELEKKPPTLFQKVLFRISDLQDKYCPGGRSYVTQAEEQVHRIMRQLKEACQNENYPMVMIKVLEWLLLLLELPNPINPAARTCYTATQVRIAKTAEAMITENLAVHYSAKELAERFHISETSLKNY
;
A
#
# COMPACT_ATOMS: atom_id res chain seq x y z
N MET A 1 -18.88 -3.92 -0.27
CA MET A 1 -17.80 -4.92 -0.06
C MET A 1 -17.97 -5.66 1.28
N ASN A 2 -18.14 -7.00 1.26
CA ASN A 2 -18.24 -7.87 2.44
C ASN A 2 -16.96 -8.72 2.54
N ILE A 3 -16.36 -8.85 3.74
CA ILE A 3 -15.19 -9.70 3.99
C ILE A 3 -15.37 -11.10 3.41
N GLU A 4 -16.56 -11.70 3.47
CA GLU A 4 -16.80 -13.04 2.92
C GLU A 4 -16.64 -13.10 1.40
N ALA A 5 -16.96 -12.02 0.68
CA ALA A 5 -16.78 -11.95 -0.76
C ALA A 5 -15.29 -11.79 -1.15
N ILE A 6 -14.56 -10.96 -0.39
CA ILE A 6 -13.11 -10.78 -0.52
C ILE A 6 -12.38 -12.09 -0.22
N LEU A 7 -12.76 -12.75 0.88
CA LEU A 7 -12.26 -14.08 1.23
C LEU A 7 -12.56 -15.07 0.14
N LYS A 8 -13.78 -15.12 -0.40
CA LYS A 8 -14.16 -16.11 -1.41
C LYS A 8 -13.37 -15.94 -2.72
N ALA A 9 -12.99 -14.71 -3.06
CA ALA A 9 -12.07 -14.44 -4.15
C ALA A 9 -10.64 -14.89 -3.77
N GLY A 10 -10.13 -14.51 -2.60
CA GLY A 10 -8.77 -14.84 -2.11
C GLY A 10 -8.53 -16.33 -1.84
N LEU A 11 -9.58 -17.04 -1.41
CA LEU A 11 -9.64 -18.47 -1.10
C LEU A 11 -9.39 -19.37 -2.30
N ASN A 12 -9.50 -18.86 -3.52
CA ASN A 12 -9.26 -19.63 -4.74
C ASN A 12 -7.79 -19.68 -5.14
N TYR A 13 -6.89 -19.01 -4.42
CA TYR A 13 -5.45 -19.14 -4.65
C TYR A 13 -4.88 -20.36 -3.89
N PRO A 14 -4.35 -21.37 -4.59
CA PRO A 14 -3.76 -22.53 -3.94
C PRO A 14 -2.54 -22.13 -3.11
N GLY A 15 -2.49 -22.57 -1.84
CA GLY A 15 -1.33 -22.41 -0.95
C GLY A 15 -1.51 -21.46 0.23
N PHE A 16 -2.59 -20.69 0.29
CA PHE A 16 -2.87 -19.85 1.46
C PHE A 16 -3.37 -20.69 2.64
N GLU A 17 -2.74 -20.51 3.80
CA GLU A 17 -3.28 -20.93 5.09
C GLU A 17 -4.16 -19.81 5.65
N ILE A 18 -5.33 -20.19 6.17
CA ILE A 18 -6.35 -19.23 6.60
C ILE A 18 -6.79 -19.55 8.01
N LYS A 19 -6.64 -18.57 8.90
CA LYS A 19 -7.11 -18.66 10.29
C LYS A 19 -8.14 -17.56 10.54
N LYS A 20 -9.38 -17.98 10.82
CA LYS A 20 -10.46 -17.07 11.17
C LYS A 20 -10.51 -16.85 12.68
N ASN A 21 -10.64 -15.60 13.07
CA ASN A 21 -10.93 -15.16 14.43
C ASN A 21 -12.31 -14.48 14.45
N PRO A 22 -12.87 -14.14 15.64
CA PRO A 22 -14.19 -13.51 15.72
C PRO A 22 -14.34 -12.21 14.91
N ASN A 23 -13.29 -11.38 14.85
CA ASN A 23 -13.34 -10.06 14.19
C ASN A 23 -12.21 -9.84 13.16
N SER A 24 -11.39 -10.86 12.90
CA SER A 24 -10.21 -10.75 12.06
C SER A 24 -9.91 -12.06 11.35
N ILE A 25 -9.08 -11.99 10.31
CA ILE A 25 -8.66 -13.15 9.52
C ILE A 25 -7.17 -13.03 9.22
N TYR A 26 -6.44 -14.10 9.46
CA TYR A 26 -5.08 -14.23 8.98
C TYR A 26 -5.05 -15.03 7.69
N LEU A 27 -4.34 -14.49 6.71
CA LEU A 27 -3.91 -15.20 5.51
C LEU A 27 -2.40 -15.29 5.56
N SER A 28 -1.84 -16.48 5.39
CA SER A 28 -0.40 -16.64 5.25
C SER A 28 -0.09 -17.53 4.05
N LEU A 29 1.03 -17.23 3.39
CA LEU A 29 1.54 -18.03 2.29
C LEU A 29 3.03 -18.20 2.48
N LYS A 30 3.51 -19.44 2.35
CA LYS A 30 4.93 -19.77 2.33
C LYS A 30 5.24 -20.48 1.02
N SER A 31 6.26 -20.00 0.34
CA SER A 31 6.72 -20.53 -0.94
C SER A 31 8.23 -20.66 -0.96
N HIS A 32 8.79 -21.18 -2.05
CA HIS A 32 10.24 -21.26 -2.24
C HIS A 32 10.90 -19.89 -2.46
N THR A 33 10.13 -18.86 -2.86
CA THR A 33 10.62 -17.50 -3.12
C THR A 33 10.41 -16.53 -1.96
N GLY A 34 9.79 -16.99 -0.86
CA GLY A 34 9.54 -16.17 0.33
C GLY A 34 8.21 -16.49 1.00
N SER A 35 7.87 -15.68 1.99
CA SER A 35 6.65 -15.81 2.79
C SER A 35 5.91 -14.47 2.89
N GLY A 36 4.70 -14.52 3.42
CA GLY A 36 3.99 -13.32 3.81
C GLY A 36 2.72 -13.64 4.58
N GLU A 37 2.23 -12.62 5.27
CA GLU A 37 1.12 -12.67 6.21
C GLU A 37 0.28 -11.40 6.04
N LEU A 38 -1.03 -11.59 5.97
CA LEU A 38 -2.04 -10.52 5.96
C LEU A 38 -2.96 -10.72 7.14
N HIS A 39 -3.06 -9.71 8.00
CA HIS A 39 -4.00 -9.70 9.11
C HIS A 39 -5.13 -8.70 8.83
N LEU A 40 -6.28 -9.24 8.47
CA LEU A 40 -7.43 -8.52 7.96
C LEU A 40 -8.46 -8.26 9.05
N PHE A 41 -9.00 -7.05 9.12
CA PHE A 41 -10.05 -6.63 10.06
C PHE A 41 -11.22 -5.99 9.32
N SER A 42 -12.44 -6.51 9.53
CA SER A 42 -13.66 -5.86 9.04
C SER A 42 -13.99 -4.72 9.97
N ILE A 43 -13.94 -3.48 9.52
CA ILE A 43 -14.31 -2.34 10.37
C ILE A 43 -15.80 -2.03 10.23
N GLY A 44 -16.34 -2.27 9.05
CA GLY A 44 -17.75 -2.14 8.72
C GLY A 44 -17.99 -2.50 7.26
N ASP A 45 -19.24 -2.41 6.81
CA ASP A 45 -19.57 -2.61 5.40
C ASP A 45 -18.81 -1.60 4.55
N GLY A 46 -18.01 -2.11 3.60
CA GLY A 46 -17.19 -1.27 2.74
C GLY A 46 -15.85 -0.80 3.34
N ILE A 47 -15.48 -1.17 4.57
CA ILE A 47 -14.21 -0.77 5.21
C ILE A 47 -13.42 -2.00 5.67
N LEU A 48 -12.28 -2.24 5.04
CA LEU A 48 -11.38 -3.35 5.36
C LEU A 48 -9.98 -2.82 5.65
N LEU A 49 -9.45 -3.16 6.82
CA LEU A 49 -8.03 -2.92 7.14
C LEU A 49 -7.24 -4.22 6.94
N SER A 50 -6.02 -4.10 6.41
CA SER A 50 -5.02 -5.15 6.31
C SER A 50 -3.70 -4.67 6.92
N HIS A 51 -3.21 -5.37 7.94
CA HIS A 51 -1.80 -5.28 8.33
C HIS A 51 -1.03 -6.30 7.50
N VAL A 52 -0.10 -5.80 6.68
CA VAL A 52 0.60 -6.57 5.65
C VAL A 52 2.06 -6.76 6.08
N GLN A 53 2.53 -8.00 6.03
CA GLN A 53 3.93 -8.36 6.28
C GLN A 53 4.40 -9.34 5.20
N ILE A 54 5.28 -8.90 4.30
CA ILE A 54 5.80 -9.71 3.19
C ILE A 54 7.30 -9.88 3.36
N GLU A 55 7.79 -11.11 3.26
CA GLU A 55 9.20 -11.49 3.19
C GLU A 55 9.46 -12.22 1.86
N ALA A 56 9.22 -11.51 0.76
CA ALA A 56 9.39 -11.97 -0.60
C ALA A 56 9.54 -10.77 -1.54
N SER A 57 10.19 -10.94 -2.69
CA SER A 57 10.28 -9.87 -3.70
C SER A 57 8.99 -9.69 -4.51
N GLN A 58 8.12 -10.69 -4.48
CA GLN A 58 6.82 -10.70 -5.14
C GLN A 58 5.80 -11.39 -4.23
N TRP A 59 4.59 -10.85 -4.21
CA TRP A 59 3.45 -11.45 -3.56
C TRP A 59 2.35 -11.66 -4.60
N PRO A 60 1.61 -12.78 -4.56
CA PRO A 60 0.47 -12.96 -5.44
C PRO A 60 -0.53 -11.82 -5.26
N ASN A 61 -1.12 -11.38 -6.37
CA ASN A 61 -2.17 -10.38 -6.28
C ASN A 61 -3.34 -10.91 -5.47
N SER A 62 -3.77 -10.11 -4.49
CA SER A 62 -5.02 -10.37 -3.80
C SER A 62 -6.15 -10.13 -4.80
N PRO A 63 -7.05 -11.10 -5.04
CA PRO A 63 -8.13 -10.97 -6.02
C PRO A 63 -9.28 -10.08 -5.51
N VAL A 64 -9.00 -9.14 -4.59
CA VAL A 64 -9.96 -8.19 -4.02
C VAL A 64 -10.58 -7.28 -5.09
N SER A 65 -10.09 -7.29 -6.34
CA SER A 65 -10.02 -6.08 -7.13
C SER A 65 -10.54 -6.18 -8.58
N GLU A 66 -11.69 -6.81 -8.83
CA GLU A 66 -12.28 -6.77 -10.19
C GLU A 66 -13.66 -6.11 -10.30
N THR A 67 -14.37 -5.84 -9.18
CA THR A 67 -15.80 -5.45 -9.26
C THR A 67 -16.21 -4.20 -8.50
N HIS A 68 -15.32 -3.56 -7.73
CA HIS A 68 -15.68 -2.42 -6.89
C HIS A 68 -14.71 -1.25 -7.11
N ARG A 69 -15.23 -0.03 -7.05
CA ARG A 69 -14.43 1.20 -7.05
C ARG A 69 -13.84 1.42 -5.65
N LEU A 70 -12.61 0.96 -5.46
CA LEU A 70 -11.91 1.05 -4.18
C LEU A 70 -11.06 2.32 -4.10
N LEU A 71 -11.08 2.97 -2.94
CA LEU A 71 -10.03 3.89 -2.50
C LEU A 71 -9.11 3.11 -1.55
N LEU A 72 -7.86 2.93 -1.94
CA LEU A 72 -6.82 2.29 -1.15
C LEU A 72 -5.98 3.37 -0.47
N LEU A 73 -5.93 3.33 0.86
CA LEU A 73 -4.97 4.08 1.65
C LEU A 73 -3.87 3.10 2.06
N ASN A 74 -2.63 3.36 1.68
CA ASN A 74 -1.51 2.51 2.08
C ASN A 74 -0.45 3.32 2.81
N TYR A 75 -0.13 2.94 4.05
CA TYR A 75 0.98 3.46 4.82
C TYR A 75 2.09 2.40 4.94
N CYS A 76 3.27 2.69 4.40
CA CYS A 76 4.41 1.79 4.51
C CYS A 76 5.12 2.03 5.85
N ILE A 77 5.15 1.00 6.70
CA ILE A 77 5.89 1.02 7.96
C ILE A 77 7.38 0.82 7.69
N LYS A 78 7.73 -0.17 6.85
CA LYS A 78 9.11 -0.53 6.54
C LYS A 78 9.21 -1.23 5.19
N GLY A 79 10.37 -1.09 4.55
CA GLY A 79 10.62 -1.65 3.23
C GLY A 79 10.16 -0.71 2.13
N ARG A 80 9.75 -1.29 1.00
CA ARG A 80 9.27 -0.54 -0.17
C ARG A 80 8.29 -1.37 -0.97
N CYS A 81 7.18 -0.77 -1.35
CA CYS A 81 6.21 -1.34 -2.28
C CYS A 81 6.30 -0.60 -3.62
N GLU A 82 6.45 -1.36 -4.70
CA GLU A 82 6.46 -0.89 -6.09
C GLU A 82 5.12 -1.24 -6.73
N VAL A 83 4.49 -0.25 -7.37
CA VAL A 83 3.24 -0.38 -8.10
C VAL A 83 3.44 0.09 -9.53
N GLU A 84 3.07 -0.75 -10.50
CA GLU A 84 3.02 -0.37 -11.90
C GLU A 84 1.66 0.26 -12.21
N LEU A 85 1.68 1.46 -12.81
CA LEU A 85 0.50 2.21 -13.21
C LEU A 85 0.04 1.81 -14.62
N ASP A 86 -1.20 2.17 -14.97
CA ASP A 86 -1.84 1.82 -16.25
C ASP A 86 -1.05 2.33 -17.47
N ASN A 87 -0.35 3.46 -17.32
CA ASN A 87 0.48 4.05 -18.36
C ASN A 87 1.89 3.42 -18.48
N GLY A 88 2.18 2.34 -17.73
CA GLY A 88 3.47 1.64 -17.72
C GLY A 88 4.59 2.38 -16.97
N SER A 89 4.26 3.45 -16.24
CA SER A 89 5.16 4.06 -15.25
C SER A 89 4.98 3.40 -13.88
N PHE A 90 5.92 3.67 -12.98
CA PHE A 90 6.00 3.02 -11.68
C PHE A 90 5.94 4.08 -10.58
N THR A 91 5.20 3.79 -9.52
CA THR A 91 5.22 4.54 -8.27
C THR A 91 5.71 3.66 -7.14
N PHE A 92 6.21 4.29 -6.08
CA PHE A 92 6.79 3.61 -4.94
C PHE A 92 6.27 4.22 -3.66
N VAL A 93 6.03 3.36 -2.67
CA VAL A 93 5.71 3.75 -1.30
C VAL A 93 6.77 3.13 -0.40
N SER A 94 7.56 3.98 0.25
CA SER A 94 8.70 3.58 1.08
C SER A 94 8.40 3.81 2.57
N GLY A 95 9.18 3.21 3.46
CA GLY A 95 8.96 3.35 4.91
C GLY A 95 8.77 4.81 5.37
N GLY A 96 7.66 5.07 6.05
CA GLY A 96 7.23 6.40 6.49
C GLY A 96 6.36 7.16 5.49
N GLU A 97 6.16 6.64 4.28
CA GLU A 97 5.28 7.23 3.27
C GLU A 97 3.86 6.67 3.37
N LEU A 98 2.90 7.54 3.03
CA LEU A 98 1.51 7.16 2.82
C LEU A 98 1.13 7.41 1.36
N SER A 99 0.18 6.63 0.88
CA SER A 99 -0.38 6.74 -0.47
C SER A 99 -1.90 6.61 -0.45
N LEU A 100 -2.54 7.27 -1.41
CA LEU A 100 -3.96 7.16 -1.69
C LEU A 100 -4.14 6.92 -3.19
N ASP A 101 -4.87 5.86 -3.52
CA ASP A 101 -5.04 5.37 -4.88
C ASP A 101 -6.46 4.92 -5.13
N THR A 102 -7.01 5.27 -6.30
CA THR A 102 -8.34 4.81 -6.73
C THR A 102 -8.29 3.71 -7.77
N HIS A 103 -7.08 3.32 -8.17
CA HIS A 103 -6.86 2.27 -9.15
C HIS A 103 -6.86 0.92 -8.44
N SER A 104 -7.66 -0.01 -8.94
CA SER A 104 -7.38 -1.43 -8.78
C SER A 104 -5.98 -1.67 -9.32
N ALA A 105 -5.03 -2.08 -8.49
CA ALA A 105 -3.76 -2.57 -9.02
C ALA A 105 -4.06 -3.87 -9.78
N GLU A 106 -4.43 -3.75 -11.07
CA GLU A 106 -4.59 -4.89 -11.97
C GLU A 106 -3.27 -5.68 -12.08
N LYS A 107 -2.15 -5.04 -11.71
CA LYS A 107 -0.79 -5.56 -11.76
C LYS A 107 -0.25 -5.89 -10.37
N SER A 108 0.70 -6.83 -10.34
CA SER A 108 1.30 -7.36 -9.11
C SER A 108 2.07 -6.31 -8.31
N PHE A 109 1.83 -6.22 -7.00
CA PHE A 109 2.74 -5.53 -6.09
C PHE A 109 4.11 -6.21 -6.09
N SER A 110 5.17 -5.42 -6.21
CA SER A 110 6.55 -5.90 -6.05
C SER A 110 7.20 -5.26 -4.83
N TYR A 111 8.06 -6.02 -4.15
CA TYR A 111 8.79 -5.56 -2.97
C TYR A 111 10.29 -5.71 -3.25
N PRO A 112 10.92 -4.77 -3.96
CA PRO A 112 12.29 -4.94 -4.47
C PRO A 112 13.31 -5.32 -3.40
N GLY A 113 13.16 -4.77 -2.18
CA GLY A 113 14.04 -5.07 -1.04
C GLY A 113 13.78 -6.43 -0.37
N GLY A 114 12.89 -7.27 -0.89
CA GLY A 114 12.55 -8.59 -0.35
C GLY A 114 11.79 -8.56 0.98
N TYR A 115 11.42 -7.37 1.46
CA TYR A 115 10.68 -7.18 2.70
C TYR A 115 9.76 -5.97 2.60
N TYR A 116 8.54 -6.11 3.12
CA TYR A 116 7.59 -5.02 3.28
C TYR A 116 6.72 -5.22 4.51
N GLU A 117 6.50 -4.13 5.24
CA GLU A 117 5.47 -4.06 6.27
C GLU A 117 4.66 -2.78 6.07
N GLY A 118 3.32 -2.89 6.09
CA GLY A 118 2.43 -1.76 5.85
C GLY A 118 1.02 -1.94 6.42
N MET A 119 0.28 -0.84 6.42
CA MET A 119 -1.14 -0.77 6.75
C MET A 119 -1.92 -0.35 5.52
N GLU A 120 -2.79 -1.23 5.04
CA GLU A 120 -3.63 -1.00 3.86
C GLU A 120 -5.09 -0.94 4.28
N LEU A 121 -5.75 0.18 3.99
CA LEU A 121 -7.17 0.38 4.25
C LEU A 121 -7.90 0.50 2.92
N PHE A 122 -8.78 -0.47 2.66
CA PHE A 122 -9.62 -0.54 1.48
C PHE A 122 -11.00 0.03 1.81
N LEU A 123 -11.40 1.04 1.04
CA LEU A 123 -12.68 1.74 1.17
C LEU A 123 -13.48 1.55 -0.11
N ASP A 124 -14.61 0.85 -0.02
CA ASP A 124 -15.56 0.71 -1.11
C ASP A 124 -16.40 1.98 -1.21
N ILE A 125 -16.06 2.84 -2.17
CA ILE A 125 -16.69 4.15 -2.33
C ILE A 125 -18.19 3.97 -2.61
N GLU A 126 -18.57 3.02 -3.45
CA GLU A 126 -19.96 2.85 -3.85
C GLU A 126 -20.83 2.33 -2.69
N GLU A 127 -20.34 1.35 -1.93
CA GLU A 127 -21.06 0.86 -0.75
C GLU A 127 -21.19 1.94 0.32
N LEU A 128 -20.10 2.67 0.59
CA LEU A 128 -20.06 3.68 1.65
C LEU A 128 -20.88 4.93 1.32
N GLU A 129 -21.02 5.30 0.05
CA GLU A 129 -21.90 6.40 -0.37
C GLU A 129 -23.38 5.96 -0.42
N LYS A 130 -23.65 4.71 -0.81
CA LYS A 130 -25.01 4.15 -0.86
C LYS A 130 -25.58 3.89 0.54
N LYS A 131 -24.74 3.43 1.47
CA LYS A 131 -25.09 3.07 2.85
C LYS A 131 -24.01 3.54 3.82
N PRO A 132 -23.87 4.86 4.04
CA PRO A 132 -22.87 5.38 4.95
C PRO A 132 -23.11 4.85 6.36
N PRO A 133 -22.06 4.42 7.09
CA PRO A 133 -22.15 4.11 8.51
C PRO A 133 -22.83 5.25 9.29
N THR A 134 -23.66 4.92 10.28
CA THR A 134 -24.38 5.91 11.11
C THR A 134 -23.46 6.99 11.68
N LEU A 135 -22.23 6.62 12.04
CA LEU A 135 -21.24 7.57 12.53
C LEU A 135 -20.87 8.60 11.47
N PHE A 136 -20.56 8.15 10.24
CA PHE A 136 -20.21 9.03 9.12
C PHE A 136 -21.34 10.00 8.80
N GLN A 137 -22.59 9.54 8.83
CA GLN A 137 -23.77 10.40 8.66
C GLN A 137 -23.83 11.49 9.74
N LYS A 138 -23.58 11.15 11.01
CA LYS A 138 -23.64 12.11 12.13
C LYS A 138 -22.57 13.18 12.06
N VAL A 139 -21.38 12.84 11.58
CA VAL A 139 -20.26 13.79 11.44
C VAL A 139 -20.14 14.40 10.04
N LEU A 140 -21.12 14.14 9.17
CA LEU A 140 -21.16 14.61 7.78
C LEU A 140 -19.90 14.23 6.98
N PHE A 141 -19.34 13.05 7.25
CA PHE A 141 -18.16 12.52 6.60
C PHE A 141 -18.57 11.75 5.33
N ARG A 142 -17.98 12.09 4.18
CA ARG A 142 -18.12 11.33 2.94
C ARG A 142 -16.77 10.81 2.46
N ILE A 143 -16.75 9.60 1.93
CA ILE A 143 -15.52 8.98 1.43
C ILE A 143 -15.06 9.69 0.16
N SER A 144 -16.01 10.16 -0.66
CA SER A 144 -15.75 11.02 -1.80
C SER A 144 -14.92 12.26 -1.45
N ASP A 145 -15.03 12.82 -0.24
CA ASP A 145 -14.23 13.99 0.16
C ASP A 145 -12.73 13.66 0.24
N LEU A 146 -12.35 12.43 0.63
CA LEU A 146 -10.96 11.97 0.60
C LEU A 146 -10.47 11.79 -0.84
N GLN A 147 -11.29 11.17 -1.69
CA GLN A 147 -10.96 10.97 -3.10
C GLN A 147 -10.75 12.31 -3.82
N ASP A 148 -11.66 13.27 -3.64
CA ASP A 148 -11.57 14.58 -4.30
C ASP A 148 -10.35 15.38 -3.81
N LYS A 149 -10.01 15.24 -2.53
CA LYS A 149 -8.87 15.93 -1.91
C LYS A 149 -7.52 15.37 -2.35
N TYR A 150 -7.37 14.04 -2.34
CA TYR A 150 -6.07 13.39 -2.55
C TYR A 150 -5.90 12.86 -3.98
N CYS A 151 -6.96 12.37 -4.60
CA CYS A 151 -6.91 11.72 -5.91
C CYS A 151 -7.72 12.46 -7.02
N PRO A 152 -7.57 13.80 -7.17
CA PRO A 152 -8.36 14.55 -8.15
C PRO A 152 -8.02 14.10 -9.59
N GLY A 153 -9.04 13.65 -10.31
CA GLY A 153 -8.91 13.09 -11.65
C GLY A 153 -8.36 11.66 -11.68
N GLY A 154 -8.47 10.92 -10.57
CA GLY A 154 -8.01 9.53 -10.45
C GLY A 154 -6.52 9.38 -10.19
N ARG A 155 -5.77 10.47 -10.04
CA ARG A 155 -4.32 10.41 -9.83
C ARG A 155 -3.98 9.82 -8.46
N SER A 156 -2.95 8.98 -8.43
CA SER A 156 -2.28 8.54 -7.22
C SER A 156 -1.72 9.71 -6.42
N TYR A 157 -1.82 9.60 -5.09
CA TYR A 157 -1.17 10.50 -4.15
C TYR A 157 -0.16 9.74 -3.33
N VAL A 158 1.06 10.25 -3.20
CA VAL A 158 2.10 9.67 -2.33
C VAL A 158 2.83 10.80 -1.63
N THR A 159 3.00 10.69 -0.31
CA THR A 159 3.73 11.68 0.48
C THR A 159 4.44 11.05 1.67
N GLN A 160 5.45 11.74 2.19
CA GLN A 160 5.92 11.51 3.55
C GLN A 160 4.79 11.80 4.53
N ALA A 161 4.57 10.89 5.47
CA ALA A 161 3.51 11.03 6.46
C ALA A 161 3.89 12.06 7.53
N GLU A 162 2.89 12.77 8.04
CA GLU A 162 3.05 13.68 9.17
C GLU A 162 3.25 12.89 10.48
N GLU A 163 3.89 13.49 11.50
CA GLU A 163 4.12 12.79 12.79
C GLU A 163 2.82 12.30 13.44
N GLN A 164 1.71 13.01 13.22
CA GLN A 164 0.40 12.59 13.71
C GLN A 164 -0.04 11.26 13.08
N VAL A 165 0.21 11.06 11.78
CA VAL A 165 -0.04 9.79 11.08
C VAL A 165 0.88 8.71 11.63
N HIS A 166 2.19 8.99 11.77
CA HIS A 166 3.13 8.03 12.37
C HIS A 166 2.66 7.54 13.75
N ARG A 167 2.17 8.44 14.59
CA ARG A 167 1.64 8.11 15.92
C ARG A 167 0.42 7.19 15.84
N ILE A 168 -0.55 7.48 14.97
CA ILE A 168 -1.73 6.62 14.78
C ILE A 168 -1.30 5.24 14.28
N MET A 169 -0.37 5.18 13.31
CA MET A 169 0.09 3.92 12.73
C MET A 169 0.83 3.03 13.74
N ARG A 170 1.64 3.61 14.65
CA ARG A 170 2.27 2.85 15.75
C ARG A 170 1.21 2.20 16.65
N GLN A 171 0.18 2.94 17.04
CA GLN A 171 -0.90 2.45 17.90
C GLN A 171 -1.82 1.46 17.18
N LEU A 172 -2.07 1.67 15.88
CA LEU A 172 -2.86 0.77 15.07
C LEU A 172 -2.14 -0.58 14.90
N LYS A 173 -0.83 -0.57 14.63
CA LYS A 173 -0.01 -1.79 14.58
C LYS A 173 -0.06 -2.57 15.88
N GLU A 174 0.15 -1.89 17.01
CA GLU A 174 0.05 -2.53 18.33
C GLU A 174 -1.35 -3.11 18.58
N ALA A 175 -2.41 -2.41 18.17
CA ALA A 175 -3.79 -2.90 18.28
C ALA A 175 -4.05 -4.14 17.43
N CYS A 176 -3.53 -4.18 16.19
CA CYS A 176 -3.61 -5.35 15.31
C CYS A 176 -2.91 -6.56 15.95
N GLN A 177 -1.66 -6.40 16.38
CA GLN A 177 -0.86 -7.46 17.01
C GLN A 177 -1.49 -8.01 18.30
N ASN A 178 -2.17 -7.17 19.07
CA ASN A 178 -2.85 -7.55 20.30
C ASN A 178 -4.29 -8.05 20.09
N GLU A 179 -4.76 -8.15 18.84
CA GLU A 179 -6.16 -8.49 18.49
C GLU A 179 -7.20 -7.58 19.17
N ASN A 180 -6.82 -6.33 19.46
CA ASN A 180 -7.68 -5.37 20.13
C ASN A 180 -8.59 -4.68 19.11
N TYR A 181 -9.59 -5.43 18.63
CA TYR A 181 -10.52 -4.97 17.60
C TYR A 181 -11.18 -3.60 17.90
N PRO A 182 -11.66 -3.30 19.12
CA PRO A 182 -12.16 -1.96 19.45
C PRO A 182 -11.14 -0.84 19.20
N MET A 183 -9.87 -1.06 19.57
CA MET A 183 -8.81 -0.08 19.32
C MET A 183 -8.50 0.04 17.83
N VAL A 184 -8.47 -1.08 17.09
CA VAL A 184 -8.31 -1.06 15.62
C VAL A 184 -9.37 -0.18 14.98
N MET A 185 -10.66 -0.36 15.33
CA MET A 185 -11.74 0.49 14.80
C MET A 185 -11.53 1.97 15.13
N ILE A 186 -11.20 2.30 16.38
CA ILE A 186 -10.97 3.69 16.80
C ILE A 186 -9.83 4.31 15.99
N LYS A 187 -8.72 3.59 15.79
CA LYS A 187 -7.54 4.10 15.08
C LYS A 187 -7.77 4.24 13.58
N VAL A 188 -8.54 3.34 12.97
CA VAL A 188 -8.97 3.51 11.57
C VAL A 188 -9.81 4.78 11.40
N LEU A 189 -10.78 5.01 12.28
CA LEU A 189 -11.62 6.20 12.24
C LEU A 189 -10.81 7.49 12.50
N GLU A 190 -9.88 7.46 13.46
CA GLU A 190 -8.97 8.58 13.73
C GLU A 190 -8.09 8.89 12.51
N TRP A 191 -7.60 7.86 11.82
CA TRP A 191 -6.80 8.02 10.61
C TRP A 191 -7.60 8.72 9.49
N LEU A 192 -8.83 8.24 9.21
CA LEU A 192 -9.70 8.83 8.20
C LEU A 192 -10.03 10.29 8.52
N LEU A 193 -10.34 10.60 9.77
CA LEU A 193 -10.63 11.96 10.21
C LEU A 193 -9.41 12.87 10.07
N LEU A 194 -8.23 12.42 10.54
CA LEU A 194 -6.99 13.18 10.41
C LEU A 194 -6.71 13.53 8.95
N LEU A 195 -6.85 12.58 8.03
CA LEU A 195 -6.64 12.83 6.61
C LEU A 195 -7.58 13.89 6.05
N LEU A 196 -8.82 13.99 6.52
CA LEU A 196 -9.70 15.09 6.13
C LEU A 196 -9.28 16.43 6.71
N GLU A 197 -8.78 16.46 7.94
CA GLU A 197 -8.38 17.68 8.65
C GLU A 197 -7.04 18.27 8.19
N LEU A 198 -6.13 17.44 7.65
CA LEU A 198 -4.85 17.93 7.12
C LEU A 198 -5.05 19.01 6.05
N PRO A 199 -4.10 19.93 5.84
CA PRO A 199 -4.18 20.87 4.72
C PRO A 199 -4.32 20.15 3.38
N ASN A 200 -4.93 20.81 2.39
CA ASN A 200 -4.96 20.26 1.03
C ASN A 200 -3.52 20.02 0.54
N PRO A 201 -3.26 18.88 -0.12
CA PRO A 201 -1.93 18.58 -0.63
C PRO A 201 -1.43 19.72 -1.53
N ILE A 202 -0.31 20.33 -1.16
CA ILE A 202 0.35 21.30 -2.02
C ILE A 202 1.04 20.48 -3.10
N ASN A 203 0.44 20.49 -4.30
CA ASN A 203 0.93 19.76 -5.47
C ASN A 203 0.73 18.23 -5.36
N PRO A 204 -0.51 17.71 -5.49
CA PRO A 204 -0.79 16.27 -5.41
C PRO A 204 -0.03 15.43 -6.46
N ALA A 205 0.60 16.06 -7.46
CA ALA A 205 1.44 15.44 -8.47
C ALA A 205 2.93 15.29 -8.05
N ALA A 206 3.32 15.72 -6.85
CA ALA A 206 4.73 15.94 -6.52
C ALA A 206 5.40 14.80 -5.73
N ARG A 207 5.43 13.58 -6.30
CA ARG A 207 6.64 12.75 -6.31
C ARG A 207 6.61 11.69 -7.41
N THR A 208 7.82 11.38 -7.87
CA THR A 208 8.21 10.92 -9.21
C THR A 208 7.58 9.58 -9.63
N CYS A 209 6.75 9.60 -10.66
CA CYS A 209 6.52 8.39 -11.45
C CYS A 209 7.78 8.09 -12.25
N TYR A 210 8.30 6.88 -12.14
CA TYR A 210 9.47 6.44 -12.88
C TYR A 210 9.04 5.68 -14.12
N THR A 211 9.67 5.96 -15.24
CA THR A 211 9.49 5.18 -16.46
C THR A 211 10.04 3.77 -16.26
N ALA A 212 9.52 2.80 -17.03
CA ALA A 212 10.05 1.43 -17.04
C ALA A 212 11.58 1.37 -17.27
N THR A 213 12.12 2.32 -18.05
CA THR A 213 13.57 2.40 -18.30
C THR A 213 14.34 2.81 -17.04
N GLN A 214 13.84 3.78 -16.27
CA GLN A 214 14.47 4.22 -15.02
C GLN A 214 14.47 3.08 -13.99
N VAL A 215 13.34 2.41 -13.81
CA VAL A 215 13.23 1.25 -12.89
C VAL A 215 14.15 0.11 -13.32
N ARG A 216 14.22 -0.20 -14.62
CA ARG A 216 15.12 -1.22 -15.15
C ARG A 216 16.60 -0.87 -14.90
N ILE A 217 16.98 0.39 -15.06
CA ILE A 217 18.35 0.85 -14.78
C ILE A 217 18.67 0.65 -13.29
N ALA A 218 17.79 1.08 -12.38
CA ALA A 218 17.99 0.91 -10.95
C ALA A 218 18.14 -0.57 -10.55
N LYS A 219 17.23 -1.44 -11.03
CA LYS A 219 17.29 -2.89 -10.77
C LYS A 219 18.55 -3.54 -11.34
N THR A 220 19.00 -3.11 -12.52
CA THR A 220 20.24 -3.64 -13.12
C THR A 220 21.47 -3.18 -12.33
N ALA A 221 21.50 -1.93 -11.87
CA ALA A 221 22.58 -1.41 -11.04
C ALA A 221 22.66 -2.15 -9.70
N GLU A 222 21.51 -2.37 -9.05
CA GLU A 222 21.41 -3.17 -7.82
C GLU A 222 21.96 -4.59 -8.02
N ALA A 223 21.52 -5.29 -9.07
CA ALA A 223 21.99 -6.64 -9.37
C ALA A 223 23.51 -6.68 -9.56
N MET A 224 24.09 -5.73 -10.29
CA MET A 224 25.54 -5.65 -10.48
C MET A 224 26.30 -5.43 -9.16
N ILE A 225 25.81 -4.54 -8.29
CA ILE A 225 26.44 -4.24 -7.00
C ILE A 225 26.35 -5.45 -6.05
N THR A 226 25.23 -6.18 -6.09
CA THR A 226 24.94 -7.27 -5.15
C THR A 226 25.45 -8.63 -5.60
N GLU A 227 25.71 -8.84 -6.89
CA GLU A 227 26.22 -10.11 -7.44
C GLU A 227 27.61 -10.46 -6.89
N ASN A 228 28.50 -9.48 -6.75
CA ASN A 228 29.83 -9.71 -6.18
C ASN A 228 30.32 -8.51 -5.37
N LEU A 229 30.17 -8.60 -4.04
CA LEU A 229 30.55 -7.56 -3.08
C LEU A 229 32.07 -7.26 -3.04
N ALA A 230 32.92 -8.10 -3.66
CA ALA A 230 34.35 -7.80 -3.80
C ALA A 230 34.66 -6.82 -4.93
N VAL A 231 33.73 -6.62 -5.87
CA VAL A 231 33.86 -5.66 -6.97
C VAL A 231 33.23 -4.35 -6.54
N HIS A 232 34.01 -3.27 -6.58
CA HIS A 232 33.50 -1.93 -6.34
C HIS A 232 33.03 -1.31 -7.65
N TYR A 233 31.77 -0.90 -7.71
CA TYR A 233 31.21 -0.08 -8.77
C TYR A 233 30.98 1.33 -8.24
N SER A 234 31.66 2.31 -8.81
CA SER A 234 31.37 3.72 -8.51
C SER A 234 30.08 4.17 -9.22
N ALA A 235 29.41 5.18 -8.64
CA ALA A 235 28.23 5.77 -9.26
C ALA A 235 28.53 6.31 -10.67
N LYS A 236 29.76 6.81 -10.90
CA LYS A 236 30.23 7.29 -12.19
C LYS A 236 30.30 6.18 -13.23
N GLU A 237 30.93 5.06 -12.91
CA GLU A 237 31.06 3.92 -13.83
C GLU A 237 29.70 3.35 -14.22
N LEU A 238 28.79 3.23 -13.26
CA LEU A 238 27.41 2.78 -13.53
C LEU A 238 26.67 3.79 -14.41
N ALA A 239 26.76 5.08 -14.12
CA ALA A 239 26.10 6.12 -14.91
C ALA A 239 26.61 6.15 -16.37
N GLU A 240 27.93 6.04 -16.57
CA GLU A 240 28.55 5.93 -17.90
C GLU A 240 28.05 4.69 -18.65
N ARG A 241 27.95 3.53 -17.98
CA ARG A 241 27.46 2.28 -18.56
C ARG A 241 26.00 2.36 -19.00
N PHE A 242 25.17 3.11 -18.27
CA PHE A 242 23.76 3.32 -18.62
C PHE A 242 23.52 4.55 -19.50
N HIS A 243 24.57 5.29 -19.87
CA HIS A 243 24.50 6.53 -20.65
C HIS A 243 23.59 7.60 -20.01
N ILE A 244 23.68 7.75 -18.69
CA ILE A 244 22.95 8.75 -17.91
C ILE A 244 23.90 9.58 -17.03
N SER A 245 23.39 10.64 -16.41
CA SER A 245 24.17 11.39 -15.42
C SER A 245 24.22 10.65 -14.07
N GLU A 246 25.29 10.85 -13.29
CA GLU A 246 25.37 10.34 -11.91
C GLU A 246 24.19 10.82 -11.06
N THR A 247 23.75 12.06 -11.25
CA THR A 247 22.60 12.63 -10.54
C THR A 247 21.32 11.90 -10.91
N SER A 248 21.14 11.55 -12.19
CA SER A 248 20.01 10.74 -12.65
C SER A 248 20.03 9.35 -12.00
N LEU A 249 21.18 8.67 -12.02
CA LEU A 249 21.32 7.35 -11.41
C LEU A 249 20.99 7.37 -9.91
N LYS A 250 21.47 8.38 -9.18
CA LYS A 250 21.19 8.54 -7.73
C LYS A 250 19.73 8.82 -7.41
N ASN A 251 18.97 9.31 -8.40
CA ASN A 251 17.56 9.64 -8.25
C ASN A 251 16.63 8.51 -8.68
N TYR A 252 17.11 7.51 -9.43
CA TYR A 252 16.32 6.34 -9.83
C TYR A 252 16.30 5.33 -8.68
#